data_AF-A0A7S2E9T4-F1
#
_entry.id   AF-A0A7S2E9T4-F1
#
_cell.length_a   1.000
_cell.length_b   1.000
_cell.length_c   1.000
_cell.angle_alpha   90.00
_cell.angle_beta   90.00
_cell.angle_gamma   90.00
#
_symmetry.space_group_name_H-M   'P 1'
#
loop_
_entity.id
_entity.type
_entity.pdbx_description
1 polymer ?
#
loop_
_entity_poly.entity_id
_entity_poly.type
_entity_poly.pdbx_seq_one_letter_code
_entity_poly.pdbx_strand_id
1 'polypeptide(L)'
;SNKIVLWAVSGNFEEFMVDLSSNPQTSSRCKVLVILGSLDAICKQTPLQKEKFISKLPAGSVHKKIRGGNHSGFASYPSIDAIDGPRTISLEKQHSITCRETANFLVR
;
A
#
# COMPACT_ATOMS: atom_id res chain seq x y z
N SER A 1 -16.50 -6.12 -9.76
CA SER A 1 -15.55 -6.71 -8.80
C SER A 1 -15.46 -5.79 -7.59
N ASN A 2 -15.37 -6.34 -6.38
CA ASN A 2 -14.99 -5.58 -5.19
C ASN A 2 -13.56 -5.05 -5.37
N LYS A 3 -13.31 -3.81 -4.94
CA LYS A 3 -12.02 -3.16 -5.07
C LYS A 3 -11.56 -2.71 -3.70
N ILE A 4 -10.36 -3.12 -3.32
CA ILE A 4 -9.73 -2.74 -2.06
C ILE A 4 -8.47 -1.94 -2.39
N VAL A 5 -8.28 -0.83 -1.70
CA VAL A 5 -7.10 0.01 -1.84
C VAL A 5 -6.42 0.07 -0.48
N LEU A 6 -5.13 -0.25 -0.47
CA LEU A 6 -4.29 -0.26 0.72
C LEU A 6 -3.18 0.77 0.55
N TRP A 7 -3.15 1.77 1.42
CA TRP A 7 -2.08 2.76 1.50
C TRP A 7 -1.23 2.49 2.74
N ALA A 8 0.09 2.73 2.64
CA ALA A 8 0.98 2.74 3.81
C ALA A 8 0.82 1.53 4.74
N VAL A 9 0.82 0.32 4.16
CA VAL A 9 0.63 -0.93 4.92
C VAL A 9 1.84 -1.20 5.81
N SER A 10 1.67 -1.08 7.13
CA SER A 10 2.74 -1.20 8.12
C SER A 10 3.12 -2.65 8.45
N GLY A 11 4.26 -2.81 9.15
CA GLY A 11 4.73 -4.11 9.63
C GLY A 11 3.71 -4.80 10.55
N ASN A 12 3.58 -6.12 10.40
CA ASN A 12 2.62 -7.03 11.05
C ASN A 12 1.20 -7.01 10.48
N PHE A 13 0.90 -6.18 9.47
CA PHE A 13 -0.42 -6.23 8.82
C PHE A 13 -0.73 -7.62 8.23
N GLU A 14 0.29 -8.36 7.81
CA GLU A 14 0.16 -9.74 7.34
C GLU A 14 -0.38 -10.69 8.40
N GLU A 15 -0.26 -10.38 9.70
CA GLU A 15 -0.77 -11.24 10.78
C GLU A 15 -2.29 -11.09 10.93
N PHE A 16 -2.80 -9.87 10.78
CA PHE A 16 -4.22 -9.53 10.99
C PHE A 16 -5.05 -9.56 9.70
N MET A 17 -4.40 -9.48 8.54
CA MET A 17 -5.11 -9.49 7.27
C MET A 17 -5.76 -10.85 7.03
N VAL A 18 -7.07 -10.82 6.73
CA VAL A 18 -7.81 -11.96 6.23
C VAL A 18 -7.19 -12.41 4.91
N ASP A 19 -7.06 -13.72 4.73
CA ASP A 19 -6.58 -14.26 3.47
C ASP A 19 -7.65 -14.10 2.37
N LEU A 20 -7.35 -13.22 1.41
CA LEU A 20 -8.22 -12.93 0.28
C LEU A 20 -7.91 -13.82 -0.94
N SER A 21 -6.85 -14.62 -0.88
CA SER A 21 -6.42 -15.50 -1.97
C SER A 21 -7.06 -16.88 -1.88
N SER A 22 -7.24 -17.41 -0.67
CA SER A 22 -7.66 -18.80 -0.45
C SER A 22 -9.12 -19.12 -0.80
N ASN A 23 -10.04 -18.15 -0.75
CA ASN A 23 -11.44 -18.37 -1.14
C ASN A 23 -11.66 -18.05 -2.62
N PRO A 24 -12.01 -19.02 -3.49
CA PRO A 24 -12.20 -18.80 -4.93
C PRO A 24 -13.31 -17.79 -5.28
N GLN A 25 -14.38 -17.70 -4.49
CA GLN A 25 -15.43 -16.70 -4.71
C GLN A 25 -14.95 -15.29 -4.38
N THR A 26 -14.12 -15.14 -3.34
CA THR A 26 -13.52 -13.86 -2.97
C THR A 26 -12.42 -13.46 -3.95
N SER A 27 -11.50 -14.36 -4.26
CA SER A 27 -10.32 -14.08 -5.07
C SER A 27 -10.66 -13.76 -6.54
N SER A 28 -11.67 -14.40 -7.12
CA SER A 28 -12.15 -14.10 -8.48
C SER A 28 -12.93 -12.78 -8.58
N ARG A 29 -13.47 -12.27 -7.47
CA ARG A 29 -14.32 -11.07 -7.43
C ARG A 29 -13.63 -9.86 -6.82
N CYS A 30 -12.45 -10.01 -6.22
CA CYS A 30 -11.72 -8.95 -5.56
C CYS A 30 -10.49 -8.53 -6.37
N LYS A 31 -10.28 -7.23 -6.51
CA LYS A 31 -9.03 -6.64 -6.98
C LYS A 31 -8.44 -5.83 -5.84
N VAL A 32 -7.12 -5.90 -5.66
CA VAL A 32 -6.42 -5.12 -4.64
C VAL A 32 -5.37 -4.22 -5.30
N LEU A 33 -5.33 -2.95 -4.88
CA LEU A 33 -4.23 -2.02 -5.15
C LEU A 33 -3.48 -1.75 -3.85
N VAL A 34 -2.17 -1.95 -3.86
CA VAL A 34 -1.26 -1.59 -2.75
C VAL A 34 -0.38 -0.44 -3.19
N ILE A 35 -0.37 0.66 -2.44
CA ILE A 35 0.51 1.82 -2.68
C ILE A 35 1.39 2.06 -1.45
N LEU A 36 2.71 2.03 -1.63
CA LEU A 36 3.69 2.25 -0.56
C LEU A 36 4.67 3.38 -0.90
N GLY A 37 5.20 4.05 0.12
CA GLY A 37 6.34 4.96 -0.02
C GLY A 37 7.65 4.18 -0.11
N SER A 38 8.62 4.63 -0.91
CA SER A 38 9.93 3.97 -0.97
C SER A 38 10.82 4.26 0.23
N LEU A 39 10.56 5.34 0.95
CA LEU A 39 11.31 5.82 2.12
C LEU A 39 10.45 5.78 3.39
N ASP A 40 9.33 5.05 3.37
CA ASP A 40 8.46 4.86 4.52
C ASP A 40 9.19 4.00 5.57
N ALA A 41 9.50 4.60 6.73
CA ALA A 41 10.20 3.92 7.80
C ALA A 41 9.28 3.05 8.67
N ILE A 42 7.97 3.29 8.64
CA ILE A 42 6.95 2.55 9.40
C ILE A 42 6.57 1.27 8.65
N CYS A 43 6.53 1.34 7.32
CA CYS A 43 6.18 0.22 6.45
C CYS A 43 7.40 -0.61 6.01
N LYS A 44 8.38 -0.80 6.90
CA LYS A 44 9.53 -1.68 6.65
C LYS A 44 9.13 -3.14 6.92
N GLN A 45 8.78 -3.85 5.86
CA GLN A 45 8.56 -5.29 5.91
C GLN A 45 9.87 -6.03 5.67
N THR A 46 10.14 -7.07 6.47
CA THR A 46 11.17 -8.06 6.11
C THR A 46 10.75 -8.82 4.84
N PRO A 47 11.69 -9.45 4.12
CA PRO A 47 11.35 -10.25 2.93
C PRO A 47 10.26 -11.30 3.20
N LEU A 48 10.33 -11.99 4.34
CA LEU A 48 9.34 -12.99 4.74
C LEU A 48 7.96 -12.38 5.00
N GLN A 49 7.89 -11.24 5.69
CA GLN A 49 6.60 -10.55 5.93
C GLN A 49 5.98 -10.07 4.62
N LYS A 50 6.81 -9.55 3.71
CA LYS A 50 6.36 -9.14 2.38
C LYS A 50 5.81 -10.33 1.59
N GLU A 51 6.47 -11.48 1.62
CA GLU A 51 6.02 -12.69 0.97
C GLU A 51 4.68 -13.18 1.54
N LYS A 52 4.56 -13.26 2.87
CA LYS A 52 3.30 -13.61 3.57
C LYS A 52 2.16 -12.64 3.27
N PHE A 53 2.47 -11.34 3.19
CA PHE A 53 1.48 -10.34 2.81
C PHE A 53 0.98 -10.58 1.38
N ILE A 54 1.90 -10.77 0.43
CA ILE A 54 1.57 -10.99 -0.98
C ILE A 54 0.78 -12.29 -1.18
N SER A 55 1.11 -13.37 -0.46
CA SER A 55 0.42 -14.66 -0.59
C SER A 55 -1.06 -14.62 -0.16
N LYS A 56 -1.42 -13.66 0.69
CA LYS A 56 -2.81 -13.43 1.13
C LYS A 56 -3.62 -12.52 0.20
N LEU A 57 -3.02 -12.01 -0.88
CA LEU A 57 -3.71 -11.15 -1.85
C LEU A 57 -4.23 -11.95 -3.05
N PRO A 58 -5.35 -11.55 -3.69
CA PRO A 58 -5.83 -12.19 -4.91
C PRO A 58 -4.81 -12.13 -6.05
N ALA A 59 -4.82 -13.14 -6.92
CA ALA A 59 -4.04 -13.13 -8.15
C ALA A 59 -4.41 -11.90 -9.01
N GLY A 60 -3.40 -11.17 -9.50
CA GLY A 60 -3.61 -9.92 -10.25
C GLY A 60 -3.71 -8.65 -9.40
N SER A 61 -3.40 -8.73 -8.10
CA SER A 61 -3.21 -7.54 -7.26
C SER A 61 -2.12 -6.63 -7.82
N VAL A 62 -2.36 -5.32 -7.75
CA VAL A 62 -1.46 -4.29 -8.31
C VAL A 62 -0.65 -3.68 -7.18
N HIS A 63 0.67 -3.66 -7.34
CA HIS A 63 1.58 -3.07 -6.36
C HIS A 63 2.26 -1.83 -6.96
N LYS A 64 2.18 -0.71 -6.26
CA LYS A 64 2.80 0.57 -6.61
C LYS A 64 3.72 1.02 -5.48
N LYS A 65 4.87 1.58 -5.86
CA LYS A 65 5.80 2.21 -4.92
C LYS A 65 6.10 3.63 -5.40
N ILE A 66 5.85 4.62 -4.54
CA ILE A 66 6.11 6.03 -4.81
C ILE A 66 7.56 6.33 -4.42
N ARG A 67 8.41 6.59 -5.41
CA ARG A 67 9.82 6.95 -5.18
C ARG A 67 9.89 8.27 -4.39
N GLY A 68 10.65 8.23 -3.29
CA GLY A 68 10.85 9.36 -2.38
C GLY A 68 9.71 9.61 -1.38
N GLY A 69 8.61 8.86 -1.49
CA GLY A 69 7.48 8.98 -0.56
C GLY A 69 7.72 8.27 0.77
N ASN A 70 7.12 8.79 1.84
CA ASN A 70 7.18 8.26 3.21
C ASN A 70 5.76 8.10 3.81
N HIS A 71 5.67 7.75 5.10
CA HIS A 71 4.39 7.46 5.76
C HIS A 71 3.44 8.67 5.83
N SER A 72 3.94 9.80 6.33
CA SER A 72 3.14 11.03 6.50
C SER A 72 2.53 11.55 5.20
N GLY A 73 3.18 11.27 4.06
CA GLY A 73 2.65 11.61 2.74
C GLY A 73 1.39 10.84 2.31
N PHE A 74 0.88 9.90 3.10
CA PHE A 74 -0.43 9.28 2.92
C PHE A 74 -1.50 9.84 3.89
N ALA A 75 -1.09 10.45 4.99
CA ALA A 75 -1.97 10.87 6.09
C ALA A 75 -2.04 12.40 6.27
N SER A 76 -1.43 13.17 5.35
CA SER A 76 -1.56 14.63 5.26
C SER A 76 -1.07 15.44 6.47
N TYR A 77 -0.15 14.91 7.28
CA TYR A 77 0.46 15.65 8.41
C TYR A 77 1.93 16.06 8.12
N PRO A 78 2.47 17.07 8.84
CA PRO A 78 3.87 17.46 8.72
C PRO A 78 4.80 16.27 9.02
N SER A 79 5.81 16.05 8.19
CA SER A 79 6.71 14.89 8.35
C SER A 79 7.42 14.95 9.70
N ILE A 80 7.37 13.84 10.45
CA ILE A 80 8.30 13.61 11.55
C ILE A 80 9.32 12.62 11.02
N ASP A 81 10.38 13.13 10.40
CA ASP A 81 11.35 12.30 9.65
C ASP A 81 11.94 11.15 10.49
N ALA A 82 12.08 11.36 11.81
CA ALA A 82 12.54 10.34 12.75
C ALA A 82 11.60 9.12 12.87
N ILE A 83 10.31 9.28 12.54
CA ILE A 83 9.27 8.26 12.68
C ILE A 83 8.82 7.77 11.30
N ASP A 84 8.48 8.70 10.40
CA ASP A 84 7.89 8.37 9.09
C ASP A 84 8.92 7.94 8.05
N GLY A 85 10.20 8.26 8.29
CA GLY A 85 11.28 8.24 7.31
C GLY A 85 11.35 9.54 6.49
N PRO A 86 12.49 9.80 5.82
CA PRO A 86 12.69 11.07 5.12
C PRO A 86 11.84 11.14 3.84
N ARG A 87 10.99 12.15 3.71
CA ARG A 87 10.27 12.42 2.45
C ARG A 87 11.14 13.26 1.52
N THR A 88 11.50 12.73 0.36
CA THR A 88 12.31 13.46 -0.64
C THR A 88 11.48 14.01 -1.81
N ILE A 89 10.16 13.89 -1.73
CA ILE A 89 9.19 14.52 -2.63
C ILE A 89 8.25 15.44 -1.84
N SER A 90 7.60 16.40 -2.52
CA SER A 90 6.61 17.24 -1.84
C SER A 90 5.38 16.42 -1.43
N LEU A 91 4.68 16.90 -0.40
CA LEU A 91 3.44 16.29 0.07
C LEU A 91 2.38 16.26 -1.04
N GLU A 92 2.24 17.37 -1.76
CA GLU A 92 1.30 17.53 -2.88
C GLU A 92 1.62 16.54 -4.00
N LYS A 93 2.91 16.30 -4.27
CA LYS A 93 3.32 15.34 -5.29
C LYS A 93 2.95 13.92 -4.90
N GLN A 94 3.20 13.52 -3.65
CA GLN A 94 2.81 12.21 -3.16
C GLN A 94 1.29 12.03 -3.20
N HIS A 95 0.52 13.01 -2.70
CA HIS A 95 -0.95 13.00 -2.75
C HIS A 95 -1.47 12.90 -4.19
N SER A 96 -0.94 13.71 -5.11
CA SER A 96 -1.32 13.67 -6.51
C SER A 96 -1.14 12.28 -7.12
N ILE A 97 -0.01 11.62 -6.83
CA ILE A 97 0.25 10.25 -7.29
C ILE A 97 -0.73 9.27 -6.64
N THR A 98 -0.86 9.29 -5.31
CA THR A 98 -1.77 8.38 -4.57
C THR A 98 -3.21 8.51 -5.05
N CYS A 99 -3.73 9.73 -5.18
CA CYS A 99 -5.07 10.01 -5.67
C CYS A 99 -5.26 9.52 -7.10
N ARG A 100 -4.30 9.79 -7.99
CA ARG A 100 -4.38 9.37 -9.40
C ARG A 100 -4.38 7.85 -9.54
N GLU A 101 -3.46 7.14 -8.88
CA GLU A 101 -3.39 5.68 -8.96
C GLU A 101 -4.64 5.03 -8.33
N THR A 102 -5.12 5.58 -7.21
CA THR A 102 -6.37 5.15 -6.57
C THR A 102 -7.57 5.35 -7.49
N ALA A 103 -7.76 6.55 -8.02
CA ALA A 103 -8.88 6.86 -8.91
C ALA A 103 -8.86 5.98 -10.16
N ASN A 104 -7.70 5.84 -10.82
CA ASN A 104 -7.54 4.98 -11.98
C ASN A 104 -7.90 3.53 -11.69
N PHE A 105 -7.56 3.02 -10.52
CA PHE A 105 -7.93 1.66 -10.12
C PHE A 105 -9.43 1.54 -9.83
N LEU A 106 -10.03 2.52 -9.16
CA LEU A 106 -11.45 2.51 -8.81
C LEU A 106 -12.37 2.61 -10.04
N VAL A 107 -11.97 3.34 -11.09
CA VAL A 107 -12.80 3.48 -12.31
C VAL A 107 -12.63 2.34 -13.33
N ARG A 108 -11.57 1.54 -13.23
CA ARG A 108 -11.28 0.40 -14.13
C ARG A 108 -11.70 -0.95 -13.57
#